data_AF-A0A0G2F9M2-F1
#
_entry.id   AF-A0A0G2F9M2-F1
#
_cell.length_a   1.000
_cell.length_b   1.000
_cell.length_c   1.000
_cell.angle_alpha   90.00
_cell.angle_beta   90.00
_cell.angle_gamma   90.00
#
_symmetry.space_group_name_H-M   'P 1'
#
loop_
_entity.id
_entity.type
_entity.pdbx_description
1 polymer ?
#
loop_
_entity_poly.entity_id
_entity_poly.type
_entity_poly.pdbx_seq_one_letter_code
_entity_poly.pdbx_strand_id
1 'polypeptide(L)'
;MHSIHLEPVSTNGTISVEHLSVAGNLDGFKMTTRAARGSADLWYFDMVSSASNQTLNIVFFNSGEFSQYPHLLSVQVSGVYANRTSVYFEALADSGVSLTNGPRWRHGCQNLLPGLYWANAVTDASTAVDLQVGETTVSFADGVG
;
A
#
# COMPACT_ATOMS: atom_id res chain seq x y z
N MET A 1 -1.05 1.98 -20.31
CA MET A 1 -1.64 1.37 -19.11
C MET A 1 -0.82 0.14 -18.82
N HIS A 2 -0.24 0.02 -17.63
CA HIS A 2 0.63 -1.09 -17.27
C HIS A 2 -0.06 -1.89 -16.16
N SER A 3 -0.26 -3.18 -16.40
CA SER A 3 -0.97 -4.08 -15.50
C SER A 3 -0.13 -5.30 -15.23
N ILE A 4 -0.13 -5.75 -13.98
CA ILE A 4 0.47 -7.02 -13.57
C ILE A 4 -0.55 -7.87 -12.83
N HIS A 5 -0.36 -9.18 -12.89
CA HIS A 5 -1.10 -10.13 -12.08
C HIS A 5 -0.13 -10.86 -11.16
N LEU A 6 -0.38 -10.80 -9.86
CA LEU A 6 0.43 -11.46 -8.83
C LEU A 6 -0.38 -12.59 -8.21
N GLU A 7 0.10 -13.81 -8.34
CA GLU A 7 -0.46 -14.98 -7.66
C GLU A 7 -0.04 -15.00 -6.17
N PRO A 8 -0.84 -15.58 -5.27
CA PRO A 8 -0.56 -15.64 -3.83
C PRO A 8 0.42 -16.77 -3.49
N VAL A 9 1.49 -16.95 -4.29
CA VAL A 9 2.49 -18.02 -4.11
C VAL A 9 3.90 -17.48 -4.28
N SER A 10 4.84 -17.94 -3.44
CA SER A 10 6.17 -17.33 -3.39
C SER A 10 6.95 -17.67 -4.65
N THR A 11 7.85 -16.78 -5.05
CA THR A 11 8.82 -17.10 -6.10
C THR A 11 10.15 -17.47 -5.47
N ASN A 12 10.77 -18.53 -5.98
CA ASN A 12 12.18 -18.88 -5.70
C ASN A 12 13.13 -18.29 -6.75
N GLY A 13 12.60 -17.49 -7.68
CA GLY A 13 13.35 -16.86 -8.76
C GLY A 13 13.88 -15.47 -8.39
N THR A 14 14.62 -14.88 -9.32
CA THR A 14 15.05 -13.49 -9.24
C THR A 14 13.85 -12.55 -9.20
N ILE A 15 13.89 -11.57 -8.30
CA ILE A 15 12.90 -10.50 -8.23
C ILE A 15 13.26 -9.41 -9.23
N SER A 16 12.34 -9.13 -10.14
CA SER A 16 12.45 -7.99 -11.05
C SER A 16 11.80 -6.78 -10.40
N VAL A 17 12.65 -5.85 -9.96
CA VAL A 17 12.24 -4.49 -9.63
C VAL A 17 12.43 -3.66 -10.88
N GLU A 18 11.35 -3.38 -11.60
CA GLU A 18 11.48 -2.59 -12.84
C GLU A 18 11.58 -1.09 -12.55
N HIS A 19 11.20 -0.69 -11.34
CA HIS A 19 10.75 0.67 -11.10
C HIS A 19 11.26 1.22 -9.78
N LEU A 20 11.77 2.44 -9.82
CA LEU A 20 12.15 3.23 -8.65
C LEU A 20 11.15 4.38 -8.49
N SER A 21 11.05 4.96 -7.30
CA SER A 21 10.05 5.99 -6.98
C SER A 21 10.47 7.39 -7.47
N VAL A 22 9.50 8.26 -7.80
CA VAL A 22 9.75 9.61 -8.33
C VAL A 22 8.97 10.65 -7.54
N ALA A 23 9.63 11.72 -7.10
CA ALA A 23 8.96 12.84 -6.47
C ALA A 23 7.85 13.42 -7.37
N GLY A 24 6.66 13.60 -6.80
CA GLY A 24 5.50 14.19 -7.49
C GLY A 24 4.80 13.27 -8.51
N ASN A 25 5.10 11.97 -8.53
CA ASN A 25 4.39 10.99 -9.36
C ASN A 25 3.85 9.85 -8.51
N LEU A 26 2.71 9.30 -8.94
CA LEU A 26 2.06 8.21 -8.23
C LEU A 26 2.97 6.97 -8.14
N ASP A 27 3.32 6.61 -6.91
CA ASP A 27 4.18 5.48 -6.60
C ASP A 27 3.35 4.19 -6.62
N GLY A 28 3.35 3.54 -7.78
CA GLY A 28 2.71 2.24 -7.96
C GLY A 28 3.68 1.09 -7.64
N PHE A 29 3.26 -0.12 -8.00
CA PHE A 29 4.06 -1.33 -7.79
C PHE A 29 5.45 -1.30 -8.43
N LYS A 30 6.44 -1.71 -7.63
CA LYS A 30 7.85 -1.72 -7.97
C LYS A 30 8.33 -3.09 -8.38
N MET A 31 7.81 -4.12 -7.73
CA MET A 31 7.98 -5.51 -8.10
C MET A 31 6.93 -5.90 -9.14
N THR A 32 7.39 -6.37 -10.29
CA THR A 32 6.51 -6.99 -11.30
C THR A 32 6.31 -8.48 -11.07
N THR A 33 7.03 -9.02 -10.08
CA THR A 33 6.94 -10.40 -9.64
C THR A 33 6.39 -10.48 -8.22
N ARG A 34 5.92 -11.68 -7.86
CA ARG A 34 5.58 -12.05 -6.49
C ARG A 34 6.83 -11.90 -5.62
N ALA A 35 6.68 -11.52 -4.36
CA ALA A 35 7.82 -11.41 -3.47
C ALA A 35 8.50 -12.78 -3.23
N ALA A 36 9.83 -12.75 -3.16
CA ALA A 36 10.66 -13.84 -2.65
C ALA A 36 10.96 -13.61 -1.17
N ARG A 37 11.42 -14.65 -0.49
CA ARG A 37 11.92 -14.52 0.89
C ARG A 37 12.99 -13.44 0.99
N GLY A 38 12.90 -12.58 2.00
CA GLY A 38 13.79 -11.42 2.17
C GLY A 38 13.47 -10.22 1.27
N SER A 39 12.35 -10.22 0.55
CA SER A 39 11.91 -9.09 -0.28
C SER A 39 10.48 -8.68 0.05
N ALA A 40 10.20 -7.38 -0.05
CA ALA A 40 8.86 -6.82 0.13
C ALA A 40 8.67 -5.60 -0.76
N ASP A 41 7.44 -5.41 -1.20
CA ASP A 41 6.92 -4.20 -1.82
C ASP A 41 5.65 -3.79 -1.09
N LEU A 42 5.46 -2.49 -0.90
CA LEU A 42 4.30 -1.96 -0.19
C LEU A 42 3.81 -0.66 -0.82
N TRP A 43 2.51 -0.46 -0.72
CA TRP A 43 1.83 0.77 -1.13
C TRP A 43 0.93 1.19 -0.02
N TYR A 44 1.05 2.43 0.41
CA TYR A 44 0.26 2.93 1.52
C TYR A 44 -0.47 4.21 1.16
N PHE A 45 -1.59 4.39 1.86
CA PHE A 45 -2.43 5.57 1.81
C PHE A 45 -2.76 5.90 3.25
N ASP A 46 -2.29 7.06 3.72
CA ASP A 46 -2.65 7.56 5.03
C ASP A 46 -3.47 8.85 4.91
N MET A 47 -4.18 9.18 5.98
CA MET A 47 -4.93 10.42 6.07
C MET A 47 -5.29 10.75 7.52
N VAL A 48 -5.40 12.05 7.79
CA VAL A 48 -5.88 12.60 9.06
C VAL A 48 -6.99 13.61 8.80
N SER A 49 -8.12 13.50 9.50
CA SER A 49 -9.20 14.50 9.48
C SER A 49 -8.79 15.75 10.25
N SER A 50 -8.87 16.90 9.61
CA SER A 50 -8.53 18.19 10.22
C SER A 50 -9.49 18.65 11.32
N ALA A 51 -10.75 18.20 11.28
CA ALA A 51 -11.80 18.60 12.21
C ALA A 51 -11.95 17.64 13.39
N SER A 52 -11.70 16.35 13.17
CA SER A 52 -12.02 15.31 14.15
C SER A 52 -10.81 14.54 14.69
N ASN A 53 -9.60 14.78 14.15
CA ASN A 53 -8.38 14.01 14.45
C ASN A 53 -8.55 12.50 14.23
N GLN A 54 -9.53 12.09 13.40
CA GLN A 54 -9.63 10.73 12.90
C GLN A 54 -8.41 10.44 12.03
N THR A 55 -7.89 9.22 12.13
CA THR A 55 -6.77 8.77 11.30
C THR A 55 -7.15 7.48 10.61
N LEU A 56 -6.66 7.30 9.39
CA LEU A 56 -6.77 6.05 8.65
C LEU A 56 -5.46 5.83 7.88
N ASN A 57 -4.99 4.60 7.88
CA ASN A 57 -3.83 4.14 7.13
C ASN A 57 -4.16 2.79 6.50
N ILE A 58 -4.01 2.69 5.18
CA ILE A 58 -4.24 1.49 4.39
C ILE A 58 -2.91 1.11 3.76
N VAL A 59 -2.43 -0.11 4.01
CA VAL A 59 -1.19 -0.63 3.44
C VAL A 59 -1.46 -1.92 2.69
N PHE A 60 -1.09 -1.96 1.42
CA PHE A 60 -1.09 -3.15 0.59
C PHE A 60 0.32 -3.72 0.58
N PHE A 61 0.44 -5.03 0.81
CA PHE A 61 1.72 -5.73 0.87
C PHE A 61 1.85 -6.76 -0.25
N ASN A 62 3.06 -6.86 -0.80
CA ASN A 62 3.59 -8.02 -1.52
C ASN A 62 4.91 -8.39 -0.82
N SER A 63 4.86 -9.32 0.15
CA SER A 63 5.98 -9.59 1.06
C SER A 63 6.25 -11.07 1.23
N GLY A 64 7.52 -11.46 1.07
CA GLY A 64 8.00 -12.83 1.28
C GLY A 64 8.35 -13.19 2.73
N GLU A 65 8.11 -12.28 3.68
CA GLU A 65 8.61 -12.37 5.07
C GLU A 65 7.52 -12.21 6.14
N PHE A 66 6.24 -12.41 5.80
CA PHE A 66 5.21 -12.54 6.84
C PHE A 66 5.44 -13.84 7.63
N SER A 67 6.21 -13.73 8.73
CA SER A 67 6.50 -14.83 9.64
C SER A 67 5.26 -15.34 10.39
N GLN A 68 4.21 -14.52 10.41
CA GLN A 68 2.98 -14.79 11.15
C GLN A 68 1.98 -15.65 10.36
N TYR A 69 2.02 -15.65 9.02
CA TYR A 69 1.11 -16.44 8.17
C TYR A 69 1.60 -16.51 6.71
N PRO A 70 1.32 -17.60 5.96
CA PRO A 70 1.90 -17.88 4.65
C PRO A 70 1.24 -17.12 3.49
N HIS A 71 0.81 -15.87 3.71
CA HIS A 71 0.17 -15.06 2.68
C HIS A 71 1.12 -13.96 2.25
N LEU A 72 1.43 -13.92 0.96
CA LEU A 72 2.36 -12.94 0.39
C LEU A 72 1.68 -11.59 0.13
N LEU A 73 0.37 -11.65 -0.08
CA LEU A 73 -0.46 -10.53 -0.45
C LEU A 73 -1.46 -10.27 0.69
N SER A 74 -1.44 -9.06 1.22
CA SER A 74 -2.38 -8.63 2.25
C SER A 74 -2.71 -7.15 2.12
N VAL A 75 -3.84 -6.76 2.71
CA VAL A 75 -4.17 -5.37 2.98
C VAL A 75 -4.39 -5.20 4.48
N GLN A 76 -3.70 -4.23 5.05
CA GLN A 76 -3.88 -3.79 6.42
C GLN A 76 -4.59 -2.44 6.43
N VAL A 77 -5.61 -2.32 7.27
CA VAL A 77 -6.36 -1.09 7.51
C VAL A 77 -6.24 -0.78 9.00
N SER A 78 -5.70 0.37 9.33
CA SER A 78 -5.50 0.79 10.72
C SER A 78 -5.85 2.26 10.89
N GLY A 79 -6.17 2.68 12.12
CA GLY A 79 -6.54 4.06 12.36
C GLY A 79 -7.11 4.32 13.74
N VAL A 80 -7.67 5.50 13.90
CA VAL A 80 -8.30 5.98 15.14
C VAL A 80 -9.58 6.72 14.80
N TYR A 81 -10.69 6.32 15.41
CA TYR A 81 -11.99 6.97 15.28
C TYR A 81 -12.06 8.27 16.10
N ALA A 82 -13.09 9.10 15.87
CA ALA A 82 -13.28 10.35 16.59
C ALA A 82 -13.46 10.16 18.10
N ASN A 83 -14.01 9.01 18.53
CA ASN A 83 -14.14 8.61 19.93
C ASN A 83 -12.81 8.07 20.53
N ARG A 84 -11.70 8.17 19.80
CA ARG A 84 -10.35 7.68 20.15
C ARG A 84 -10.20 6.16 20.21
N THR A 85 -11.19 5.40 19.78
CA THR A 85 -11.04 3.95 19.62
C THR A 85 -10.13 3.66 18.43
N SER A 86 -9.12 2.81 18.63
CA SER A 86 -8.25 2.33 17.55
C SER A 86 -8.95 1.23 16.75
N VAL A 87 -8.68 1.20 15.44
CA VAL A 87 -9.07 0.10 14.55
C VAL A 87 -7.82 -0.53 13.96
N TYR A 88 -7.87 -1.85 13.85
CA TYR A 88 -6.93 -2.64 13.06
C TYR A 88 -7.71 -3.76 12.40
N PHE A 89 -7.53 -3.91 11.10
CA PHE A 89 -8.08 -4.99 10.30
C PHE A 89 -7.04 -5.43 9.28
N GLU A 90 -6.96 -6.73 9.05
CA GLU A 90 -6.10 -7.29 8.02
C GLU A 90 -6.89 -8.31 7.22
N ALA A 91 -6.86 -8.15 5.90
CA ALA A 91 -7.36 -9.15 4.97
C ALA A 91 -6.17 -9.76 4.22
N LEU A 92 -6.09 -11.08 4.32
CA LEU A 92 -5.12 -11.90 3.59
C LEU A 92 -5.73 -12.27 2.24
N ALA A 93 -4.93 -12.23 1.18
CA ALA A 93 -5.40 -12.66 -0.13
C ALA A 93 -5.13 -14.15 -0.33
N ASP A 94 -6.21 -14.92 -0.51
CA ASP A 94 -6.15 -16.33 -0.89
C ASP A 94 -6.09 -16.54 -2.42
N SER A 95 -6.20 -15.45 -3.17
CA SER A 95 -6.23 -15.44 -4.65
C SER A 95 -5.35 -14.32 -5.19
N GLY A 96 -5.02 -14.38 -6.47
CA GLY A 96 -4.14 -13.40 -7.10
C GLY A 96 -4.76 -12.00 -7.18
N VAL A 97 -3.89 -10.99 -7.21
CA VAL A 97 -4.28 -9.57 -7.37
C VAL A 97 -3.87 -9.05 -8.74
N SER A 98 -4.74 -8.27 -9.36
CA SER A 98 -4.42 -7.53 -10.59
C SER A 98 -4.20 -6.07 -10.26
N LEU A 99 -2.96 -5.60 -10.45
CA LEU A 99 -2.58 -4.21 -10.20
C LEU A 99 -2.49 -3.48 -11.53
N THR A 100 -3.11 -2.30 -11.63
CA THR A 100 -3.09 -1.51 -12.86
C THR A 100 -2.74 -0.06 -12.56
N ASN A 101 -1.69 0.43 -13.20
CA ASN A 101 -1.28 1.82 -13.11
C ASN A 101 -1.91 2.67 -14.22
N GLY A 102 -2.33 3.88 -13.85
CA GLY A 102 -2.86 4.89 -14.76
C GLY A 102 -1.81 5.42 -15.75
N PRO A 103 -2.24 6.20 -16.77
CA PRO A 103 -1.38 6.61 -17.89
C PRO A 103 -0.30 7.64 -17.57
N ARG A 104 -0.33 8.28 -16.39
CA ARG A 104 0.63 9.32 -15.97
C ARG A 104 1.89 8.78 -15.28
N TRP A 105 2.17 7.51 -15.49
CA TRP A 105 3.30 6.80 -14.91
C TRP A 105 4.63 7.34 -15.47
N ARG A 106 5.59 7.74 -14.61
CA ARG A 106 6.91 8.25 -15.02
C ARG A 106 8.03 7.66 -14.15
N HIS A 107 9.20 7.48 -14.76
CA HIS A 107 10.40 6.85 -14.18
C HIS A 107 11.30 7.86 -13.45
N GLY A 108 11.94 7.44 -12.35
CA GLY A 108 12.84 8.25 -11.52
C GLY A 108 13.21 7.54 -10.22
N CYS A 109 14.12 8.09 -9.42
CA CYS A 109 14.75 7.40 -8.28
C CYS A 109 14.65 8.21 -6.97
N GLN A 110 14.20 7.55 -5.88
CA GLN A 110 14.50 7.96 -4.50
C GLN A 110 15.00 6.73 -3.73
N ASN A 111 16.31 6.68 -3.54
CA ASN A 111 16.99 5.67 -2.74
C ASN A 111 17.11 6.17 -1.31
N LEU A 112 16.60 5.41 -0.34
CA LEU A 112 16.72 5.76 1.07
C LEU A 112 18.05 5.22 1.63
N LEU A 113 18.34 3.95 1.38
CA LEU A 113 19.58 3.24 1.75
C LEU A 113 19.88 2.19 0.68
N PRO A 114 21.13 1.73 0.48
CA PRO A 114 21.44 0.66 -0.47
C PRO A 114 20.50 -0.55 -0.33
N GLY A 115 19.65 -0.78 -1.34
CA GLY A 115 18.65 -1.86 -1.36
C GLY A 115 17.28 -1.52 -0.75
N LEU A 116 17.05 -0.28 -0.30
CA LEU A 116 15.79 0.20 0.27
C LEU A 116 15.37 1.52 -0.39
N TYR A 117 14.18 1.51 -0.99
CA TYR A 117 13.62 2.64 -1.73
C TYR A 117 12.30 3.08 -1.10
N TRP A 118 12.05 4.38 -1.09
CA TRP A 118 10.82 4.97 -0.57
C TRP A 118 10.58 6.31 -1.25
N ALA A 119 9.38 6.54 -1.78
CA ALA A 119 8.90 7.90 -2.02
C ALA A 119 7.40 8.04 -1.79
N ASN A 120 7.00 9.28 -1.58
CA ASN A 120 5.59 9.64 -1.56
C ASN A 120 5.11 9.84 -3.00
N ALA A 121 4.12 9.05 -3.36
CA ALA A 121 3.39 9.10 -4.62
C ALA A 121 2.77 10.48 -4.88
N VAL A 122 2.12 10.99 -3.85
CA VAL A 122 1.41 12.25 -3.80
C VAL A 122 1.76 12.86 -2.46
N THR A 123 2.26 14.09 -2.44
CA THR A 123 2.54 14.81 -1.19
C THR A 123 1.34 15.69 -0.85
N ASP A 124 0.77 15.48 0.34
CA ASP A 124 -0.32 16.27 0.94
C ASP A 124 -1.50 16.50 -0.01
N ALA A 125 -2.35 15.48 -0.16
CA ALA A 125 -3.60 15.53 -0.88
C ALA A 125 -4.79 15.80 0.05
N SER A 126 -5.76 16.57 -0.45
CA SER A 126 -7.09 16.60 0.15
C SER A 126 -7.80 15.28 -0.15
N THR A 127 -8.30 14.63 0.90
CA THR A 127 -8.80 13.26 0.86
C THR A 127 -10.18 13.19 1.50
N ALA A 128 -11.06 12.38 0.90
CA ALA A 128 -12.33 11.99 1.49
C ALA A 128 -12.32 10.47 1.72
N VAL A 129 -12.88 10.06 2.86
CA VAL A 129 -13.01 8.67 3.27
C VAL A 129 -14.49 8.34 3.41
N ASP A 130 -14.85 7.22 2.80
CA ASP A 130 -16.12 6.54 3.05
C ASP A 130 -15.83 5.04 3.00
N LEU A 131 -15.41 4.49 4.15
CA LEU A 131 -14.93 3.12 4.27
C LEU A 131 -15.72 2.37 5.32
N GLN A 132 -16.19 1.17 4.96
CA GLN A 132 -16.77 0.22 5.89
C GLN A 132 -15.73 -0.86 6.23
N VAL A 133 -15.37 -0.97 7.51
CA VAL A 133 -14.49 -2.02 8.05
C VAL A 133 -15.31 -2.89 9.00
N GLY A 134 -15.74 -4.06 8.51
CA GLY A 134 -16.68 -4.93 9.24
C GLY A 134 -18.02 -4.21 9.48
N GLU A 135 -18.44 -4.09 10.74
CA GLU A 135 -19.66 -3.36 11.12
C GLU A 135 -19.43 -1.85 11.35
N THR A 136 -18.19 -1.37 11.25
CA THR A 136 -17.86 0.04 11.56
C THR A 136 -17.58 0.86 10.32
N THR A 137 -18.11 2.08 10.28
CA THR A 137 -17.86 3.06 9.21
C THR A 137 -16.81 4.08 9.66
N VAL A 138 -15.79 4.31 8.83
CA VAL A 138 -14.90 5.48 8.90
C VAL A 138 -15.33 6.42 7.78
N SER A 139 -15.79 7.63 8.12
CA SER A 139 -16.17 8.59 7.09
C SER A 139 -15.86 10.03 7.50
N PHE A 140 -15.18 10.75 6.60
CA PHE A 140 -14.90 12.18 6.70
C PHE A 140 -14.49 12.73 5.33
N ALA A 141 -14.76 14.01 5.07
CA ALA A 141 -14.48 14.66 3.78
C ALA A 141 -13.34 15.72 3.86
N ASP A 142 -12.72 15.84 5.03
CA ASP A 142 -11.73 16.87 5.37
C ASP A 142 -10.36 16.27 5.68
N GLY A 143 -10.04 15.14 5.06
CA GLY A 143 -8.79 14.44 5.24
C GLY A 143 -7.63 15.14 4.54
N VAL A 144 -6.43 15.01 5.12
CA VAL A 144 -5.15 15.36 4.50
C VAL A 144 -4.19 14.20 4.66
N GLY A 145 -3.48 13.81 3.60
CA GLY A 145 -2.46 12.75 3.57
C GLY A 145 -1.74 12.66 2.23
#